data_AF-A0A9N9TEJ9-F1
#
_entry.id   AF-A0A9N9TEJ9-F1
#
_cell.length_a   1.000
_cell.length_b   1.000
_cell.length_c   1.000
_cell.angle_alpha   90.00
_cell.angle_beta   90.00
_cell.angle_gamma   90.00
#
_symmetry.space_group_name_H-M   'P 1'
#
loop_
_entity.id
_entity.type
_entity.pdbx_description
1 polymer ?
#
loop_
_entity_poly.entity_id
_entity_poly.type
_entity_poly.pdbx_seq_one_letter_code
_entity_poly.pdbx_strand_id
1 'polypeptide(L)'
;MLAPSQASQVTDAVPLGNNTVSRRIDKIGANVEDVLCNKLKSREFTVQLDESILNDSTALLLSYRFIDDNREMAEEMLFARSLITDTKESSIFESFVKKFFEEKEIPLSNMIACATDGAAA
;
A
#
# COMPACT_ATOMS: atom_id res chain seq x y z
N MET A 1 35.26 20.48 27.91
CA MET A 1 35.51 19.19 27.20
C MET A 1 34.41 18.22 27.61
N LEU A 2 33.43 17.97 26.75
CA LEU A 2 32.45 16.89 26.92
C LEU A 2 33.07 15.60 26.38
N ALA A 3 33.00 14.53 27.15
CA ALA A 3 33.66 13.25 26.83
C ALA A 3 33.01 12.59 25.59
N PRO A 4 33.81 12.03 24.66
CA PRO A 4 33.30 11.39 23.43
C PRO A 4 32.57 10.05 23.67
N SER A 5 32.37 9.63 24.92
CA SER A 5 31.86 8.29 25.27
C SER A 5 30.34 8.15 25.31
N GLN A 6 29.58 9.25 25.25
CA GLN A 6 28.10 9.22 25.33
C GLN A 6 27.41 9.06 23.96
N ALA A 7 28.10 9.41 22.85
CA ALA A 7 27.53 9.27 21.51
C ALA A 7 27.54 7.82 20.99
N SER A 8 28.49 7.00 21.45
CA SER A 8 28.66 5.60 20.98
C SER A 8 27.64 4.64 21.61
N GLN A 9 27.10 4.93 22.80
CA GLN A 9 26.20 3.99 23.49
C GLN A 9 24.78 3.94 22.92
N VAL A 10 24.34 4.99 22.21
CA VAL A 10 22.99 5.04 21.63
C VAL A 10 22.93 4.26 20.31
N THR A 11 24.04 4.19 19.57
CA THR A 11 24.12 3.45 18.29
C THR A 11 24.28 1.95 18.49
N ASP A 12 24.88 1.50 19.59
CA ASP A 12 25.05 0.07 19.92
C ASP A 12 23.77 -0.58 20.49
N ALA A 13 22.79 0.22 20.91
CA ALA A 13 21.55 -0.27 21.53
C ALA A 13 20.50 -0.76 20.52
N VAL A 14 20.67 -0.45 19.23
CA VAL A 14 19.75 -0.92 18.17
C VAL A 14 20.53 -1.83 17.23
N PRO A 15 20.46 -3.17 17.40
CA PRO A 15 21.08 -4.08 16.45
C PRO A 15 20.37 -3.94 15.09
N LEU A 16 21.01 -3.21 14.18
CA LEU A 16 20.61 -3.00 12.79
C LEU A 16 20.96 -4.22 11.93
N GLY A 17 20.60 -5.42 12.39
CA GLY A 17 20.63 -6.60 11.53
C GLY A 17 19.58 -6.47 10.43
N ASN A 18 19.83 -7.07 9.27
CA ASN A 18 18.88 -7.09 8.14
C ASN A 18 17.46 -7.49 8.58
N ASN A 19 17.34 -8.43 9.51
CA ASN A 19 16.07 -8.88 10.07
C ASN A 19 15.34 -7.80 10.89
N THR A 20 16.09 -6.97 11.62
CA THR A 20 15.51 -5.86 12.40
C THR A 20 15.00 -4.76 11.46
N VAL A 21 15.75 -4.45 10.41
CA VAL A 21 15.35 -3.45 9.41
C VAL A 21 14.11 -3.93 8.64
N SER A 22 14.11 -5.16 8.12
CA SER A 22 12.95 -5.75 7.44
C SER A 22 11.70 -5.70 8.31
N ARG A 23 11.79 -6.17 9.56
CA ARG A 23 10.65 -6.16 10.48
C ARG A 23 10.13 -4.75 10.77
N ARG A 24 10.99 -3.73 10.78
CA ARG A 24 10.55 -2.34 10.97
C ARG A 24 9.85 -1.82 9.72
N ILE A 25 10.34 -2.15 8.53
CA ILE A 25 9.67 -1.82 7.26
C ILE A 25 8.28 -2.46 7.22
N ASP A 26 8.17 -3.75 7.53
CA ASP A 26 6.89 -4.47 7.52
C ASP A 26 5.88 -3.85 8.49
N LYS A 27 6.34 -3.47 9.70
CA LYS A 27 5.49 -2.80 10.69
C LYS A 27 5.01 -1.43 10.23
N ILE A 28 5.89 -0.64 9.60
CA ILE A 28 5.52 0.67 9.07
C ILE A 28 4.55 0.50 7.91
N GLY A 29 4.81 -0.45 7.01
CA GLY A 29 3.91 -0.78 5.90
C GLY A 29 2.52 -1.17 6.38
N ALA A 30 2.42 -2.07 7.35
CA ALA A 30 1.14 -2.46 7.95
C ALA A 30 0.40 -1.28 8.59
N ASN A 31 1.13 -0.42 9.33
CA ASN A 31 0.53 0.77 9.93
C ASN A 31 0.02 1.77 8.87
N VAL A 32 0.77 1.97 7.79
CA VAL A 32 0.33 2.82 6.67
C VAL A 32 -0.91 2.21 6.02
N GLU A 33 -0.90 0.91 5.71
CA GLU A 33 -2.05 0.20 5.13
C GLU A 33 -3.31 0.39 5.98
N ASP A 34 -3.21 0.22 7.31
CA ASP A 34 -4.34 0.38 8.22
C ASP A 34 -4.87 1.83 8.28
N VAL A 35 -3.97 2.82 8.31
CA VAL A 35 -4.37 4.24 8.27
C VAL A 35 -5.12 4.57 6.98
N LEU A 36 -4.61 4.11 5.84
CA LEU A 36 -5.24 4.35 4.54
C LEU A 36 -6.58 3.61 4.42
N CYS A 37 -6.65 2.34 4.84
CA CYS A 37 -7.90 1.58 4.86
C CYS A 37 -9.00 2.26 5.69
N ASN A 38 -8.64 2.81 6.86
CA ASN A 38 -9.59 3.54 7.69
C ASN A 38 -10.14 4.81 7.01
N LYS A 39 -9.34 5.50 6.19
CA LYS A 39 -9.83 6.62 5.38
C LYS A 39 -10.85 6.15 4.34
N LEU A 40 -10.57 5.06 3.63
CA LEU A 40 -11.45 4.49 2.60
C LEU A 40 -12.82 4.04 3.13
N LYS A 41 -12.90 3.65 4.41
CA LYS A 41 -14.18 3.29 5.05
C LYS A 41 -15.18 4.45 5.16
N SER A 42 -14.71 5.69 5.17
CA SER A 42 -15.52 6.87 5.51
C SER A 42 -15.63 7.91 4.40
N ARG A 43 -14.96 7.69 3.26
CA ARG A 43 -14.85 8.66 2.17
C ARG A 43 -15.08 7.98 0.85
N GLU A 44 -15.62 8.73 -0.10
CA GLU A 44 -15.66 8.27 -1.48
C GLU A 44 -14.26 8.40 -2.14
N PHE A 45 -13.94 7.46 -3.02
CA PHE A 45 -12.63 7.41 -3.68
C PHE A 45 -12.72 6.76 -5.06
N THR A 46 -11.70 6.99 -5.88
CA THR A 46 -11.47 6.26 -7.12
C THR A 46 -10.23 5.39 -6.98
N VAL A 47 -10.26 4.19 -7.53
CA VAL A 47 -9.15 3.25 -7.53
C VAL A 47 -8.40 3.34 -8.84
N GLN A 48 -7.08 3.24 -8.79
CA GLN A 48 -6.25 2.94 -9.94
C GLN A 48 -5.43 1.68 -9.67
N LEU A 49 -5.50 0.76 -10.62
CA LEU A 49 -4.72 -0.47 -10.70
C LEU A 49 -3.66 -0.30 -11.78
N ASP A 50 -2.44 -0.70 -11.46
CA ASP A 50 -1.31 -0.66 -12.39
C ASP A 50 -0.53 -1.97 -12.28
N GLU A 51 -0.18 -2.57 -13.42
CA GLU A 51 0.65 -3.77 -13.48
C GLU A 51 2.12 -3.39 -13.71
N SER A 52 2.98 -3.65 -12.73
CA SER A 52 4.43 -3.46 -12.88
C SER A 52 5.17 -4.78 -13.00
N ILE A 53 6.16 -4.83 -13.89
CA ILE A 53 7.03 -5.99 -14.06
C ILE A 53 8.26 -5.84 -13.15
N LEU A 54 8.44 -6.77 -12.23
CA LEU A 54 9.57 -6.81 -11.30
C LEU A 54 10.30 -8.16 -11.44
N ASN A 55 11.49 -8.15 -12.05
CA ASN A 55 12.41 -9.30 -12.14
C ASN A 55 11.70 -10.64 -12.44
N ASP A 56 11.00 -10.69 -13.57
CA ASP A 56 10.22 -11.85 -14.06
C ASP A 56 8.91 -12.18 -13.31
N SER A 57 8.47 -11.32 -12.38
CA SER A 57 7.16 -11.41 -11.73
C SER A 57 6.32 -10.15 -11.99
N THR A 58 5.01 -10.31 -12.06
CA THR A 58 4.09 -9.17 -12.13
C THR A 58 3.71 -8.75 -10.71
N ALA A 59 3.76 -7.46 -10.45
CA ALA A 59 3.27 -6.85 -9.22
C ALA A 59 2.07 -5.97 -9.55
N LEU A 60 0.99 -6.15 -8.79
CA LEU A 60 -0.17 -5.30 -8.85
C LEU A 60 0.02 -4.14 -7.86
N LEU A 61 0.00 -2.92 -8.37
CA LEU A 61 -0.06 -1.71 -7.58
C LEU A 61 -1.50 -1.24 -7.50
N LEU A 62 -1.94 -0.98 -6.27
CA LEU A 62 -3.24 -0.39 -5.99
C LEU A 62 -3.01 0.99 -5.39
N SER A 63 -3.38 2.03 -6.12
CA SER A 63 -3.50 3.38 -5.60
C SER A 63 -4.95 3.83 -5.57
N TYR A 64 -5.23 4.85 -4.77
CA TYR A 64 -6.54 5.46 -4.73
C TYR A 64 -6.42 6.98 -4.68
N ARG A 65 -7.42 7.65 -5.25
CA ARG A 65 -7.57 9.10 -5.18
C ARG A 65 -8.84 9.47 -4.46
N PHE A 66 -8.75 10.51 -3.65
CA PHE A 66 -9.87 11.03 -2.87
C PHE A 66 -9.72 12.55 -2.69
N ILE A 67 -10.80 13.19 -2.29
CA ILE A 67 -10.75 14.59 -1.86
C ILE A 67 -10.43 14.62 -0.36
N ASP A 68 -9.33 15.29 -0.01
CA ASP A 68 -8.89 15.41 1.37
C ASP A 68 -9.70 16.45 2.16
N ASP A 69 -9.35 16.65 3.43
CA ASP A 69 -10.05 17.60 4.31
C ASP A 69 -9.85 19.07 3.88
N ASN A 70 -8.82 19.35 3.10
CA ASN A 70 -8.53 20.66 2.52
C ASN A 70 -9.25 20.88 1.17
N ARG A 71 -10.04 19.91 0.72
CA ARG A 71 -10.72 19.88 -0.59
C ARG A 71 -9.75 19.78 -1.77
N GLU A 72 -8.57 19.22 -1.53
CA GLU A 72 -7.57 18.97 -2.57
C GLU A 72 -7.64 17.50 -3.02
N MET A 73 -7.28 17.26 -4.28
CA MET A 73 -7.14 15.89 -4.78
C MET A 73 -5.86 15.30 -4.20
N ALA A 74 -6.00 14.22 -3.44
CA ALA A 74 -4.90 13.44 -2.90
C ALA A 74 -4.86 12.06 -3.59
N GLU A 75 -3.65 11.57 -3.83
CA GLU A 75 -3.39 10.21 -4.31
C GLU A 75 -2.46 9.49 -3.34
N GLU A 76 -2.80 8.26 -2.98
CA GLU A 76 -2.02 7.44 -2.06
C GLU A 76 -1.91 6.01 -2.61
N MET A 77 -0.74 5.40 -2.45
CA MET A 77 -0.52 3.99 -2.78
C MET A 77 -0.87 3.11 -1.59
N LEU A 78 -1.83 2.20 -1.76
CA LEU A 78 -2.30 1.32 -0.69
C LEU A 78 -1.36 0.13 -0.49
N PHE A 79 -1.02 -0.56 -1.58
CA PHE A 79 -0.06 -1.65 -1.56
C PHE A 79 0.54 -1.93 -2.95
N ALA A 80 1.66 -2.65 -2.94
CA ALA A 80 2.20 -3.36 -4.09
C ALA A 80 2.31 -4.84 -3.72
N ARG A 81 1.60 -5.72 -4.44
CA ARG A 81 1.56 -7.17 -4.14
C ARG A 81 1.90 -7.97 -5.38
N SER A 82 2.63 -9.06 -5.20
CA SER A 82 2.93 -10.00 -6.28
C SER A 82 1.63 -10.61 -6.83
N LEU A 83 1.44 -10.54 -8.13
CA LEU A 83 0.31 -11.11 -8.85
C LEU A 83 0.66 -12.53 -9.26
N ILE A 84 0.04 -13.50 -8.57
CA ILE A 84 0.29 -14.95 -8.79
C ILE A 84 -0.73 -15.54 -9.78
N THR A 85 -1.82 -14.81 -10.07
CA THR A 85 -2.91 -15.24 -10.96
C THR A 85 -2.72 -14.73 -12.39
N ASP A 86 -3.70 -14.96 -13.27
CA ASP A 86 -3.69 -14.36 -14.60
C ASP A 86 -3.79 -12.82 -14.55
N THR A 87 -3.28 -12.16 -15.58
CA THR A 87 -3.30 -10.69 -15.79
C THR A 87 -4.66 -10.21 -16.32
N LYS A 88 -5.73 -10.97 -16.08
CA LYS A 88 -7.06 -10.57 -16.54
C LYS A 88 -7.65 -9.58 -15.56
N GLU A 89 -7.97 -8.40 -16.05
CA GLU A 89 -8.59 -7.31 -15.27
C GLU A 89 -9.80 -7.79 -14.44
N SER A 90 -10.66 -8.63 -15.01
CA SER A 90 -11.82 -9.18 -14.29
C SER A 90 -11.41 -10.06 -13.11
N SER A 91 -10.41 -10.92 -13.29
CA SER A 91 -9.89 -11.78 -12.22
C SER A 91 -9.22 -10.95 -11.13
N ILE A 92 -8.47 -9.93 -11.51
CA ILE A 92 -7.79 -9.00 -10.61
C ILE A 92 -8.81 -8.24 -9.77
N PHE A 93 -9.81 -7.63 -10.41
CA PHE A 93 -10.83 -6.86 -9.69
C PHE A 93 -11.64 -7.74 -8.72
N GLU A 94 -12.10 -8.92 -9.17
CA GLU A 94 -12.94 -9.78 -8.33
C GLU A 94 -12.13 -10.52 -7.25
N SER A 95 -10.99 -11.10 -7.61
CA SER A 95 -10.25 -11.99 -6.71
C SER A 95 -9.30 -11.22 -5.78
N PHE A 96 -8.81 -10.05 -6.18
CA PHE A 96 -7.94 -9.21 -5.35
C PHE A 96 -8.67 -8.02 -4.76
N VAL A 97 -9.23 -7.12 -5.58
CA VAL A 97 -9.76 -5.84 -5.05
C VAL A 97 -11.00 -6.05 -4.19
N LYS A 98 -12.02 -6.75 -4.69
CA LYS A 98 -13.24 -7.00 -3.91
C LYS A 98 -12.93 -7.77 -2.62
N LYS A 99 -12.12 -8.83 -2.73
CA LYS A 99 -11.73 -9.65 -1.58
C LYS A 99 -10.95 -8.85 -0.54
N PHE A 100 -10.01 -8.01 -0.97
CA PHE A 100 -9.25 -7.15 -0.07
C PHE A 100 -10.15 -6.13 0.63
N PHE A 101 -11.11 -5.52 -0.08
CA PHE A 101 -12.07 -4.60 0.53
C PHE A 101 -13.01 -5.31 1.51
N GLU A 102 -13.43 -6.54 1.20
CA GLU A 102 -14.19 -7.38 2.14
C GLU A 102 -13.36 -7.69 3.41
N GLU A 103 -12.12 -8.15 3.25
CA GLU A 103 -11.20 -8.45 4.37
C GLU A 103 -10.92 -7.24 5.25
N LYS A 104 -10.82 -6.05 4.65
CA LYS A 104 -10.58 -4.78 5.36
C LYS A 104 -11.84 -4.07 5.78
N GLU A 105 -13.03 -4.61 5.51
CA GLU A 105 -14.34 -4.01 5.77
C GLU A 105 -14.50 -2.60 5.13
N ILE A 106 -13.95 -2.41 3.94
CA ILE A 106 -14.11 -1.19 3.15
C ILE A 106 -15.40 -1.33 2.32
N PRO A 107 -16.39 -0.45 2.50
CA PRO A 107 -17.62 -0.51 1.72
C PRO A 107 -17.33 -0.27 0.24
N LEU A 108 -17.65 -1.24 -0.62
CA LEU A 108 -17.55 -1.07 -2.08
C LEU A 108 -18.39 0.12 -2.60
N SER A 109 -19.44 0.50 -1.88
CA SER A 109 -20.27 1.68 -2.17
C SER A 109 -19.50 3.00 -2.14
N ASN A 110 -18.36 3.05 -1.45
CA ASN A 110 -17.51 4.23 -1.39
C ASN A 110 -16.59 4.34 -2.63
N MET A 111 -16.42 3.27 -3.40
CA MET A 111 -15.62 3.29 -4.61
C MET A 111 -16.45 3.82 -5.78
N ILE A 112 -16.14 5.04 -6.24
CA ILE A 112 -16.86 5.70 -7.34
C ILE A 112 -16.45 5.13 -8.69
N ALA A 113 -15.16 4.85 -8.87
CA ALA A 113 -14.60 4.36 -10.12
C ALA A 113 -13.36 3.51 -9.87
N CYS A 114 -13.05 2.63 -10.81
CA CYS A 114 -11.82 1.87 -10.87
C CYS A 114 -11.24 2.02 -12.28
N ALA A 115 -9.97 2.40 -12.38
CA ALA A 115 -9.23 2.48 -13.63
C ALA A 115 -8.10 1.44 -13.61
N THR A 116 -7.92 0.72 -14.70
CA THR A 116 -6.74 -0.09 -14.99
C THR A 116 -5.92 0.65 -16.04
N ASP A 117 -4.60 0.53 -16.01
CA ASP A 117 -3.82 0.85 -17.20
C ASP A 117 -4.25 -0.14 -18.27
N GLY A 118 -4.91 0.33 -19.32
CA GLY A 118 -5.41 -0.54 -20.39
C GLY A 118 -4.26 -1.11 -21.24
N ALA A 119 -3.19 -1.61 -20.61
CA ALA A 119 -2.14 -2.38 -21.25
C ALA A 119 -2.83 -3.55 -21.95
N ALA A 120 -2.89 -3.43 -23.28
CA ALA A 120 -3.64 -4.34 -24.12
C ALA A 120 -3.20 -5.78 -23.89
N ALA A 121 -4.19 -6.66 -23.71
CA ALA A 121 -4.06 -8.10 -23.81
C ALA A 121 -3.39 -8.54 -25.13
#